data_AF-A0A838VGQ3-F1
#
_entry.id   AF-A0A838VGQ3-F1
#
_cell.length_a   1.000
_cell.length_b   1.000
_cell.length_c   1.000
_cell.angle_alpha   90.00
_cell.angle_beta   90.00
_cell.angle_gamma   90.00
#
_symmetry.space_group_name_H-M   'P 1'
#
loop_
_entity.id
_entity.type
_entity.pdbx_description
1 polymer ?
#
loop_
_entity_poly.entity_id
_entity_poly.type
_entity_poly.pdbx_seq_one_letter_code
_entity_poly.pdbx_strand_id
1 'polypeptide(L)'
;GLLIAAIPAARDHVLPLVFVAGLVTFAVAMRWDMSDRERLTRRSDVAFWLHLAAAPMIVHPVFSSLGLIGGGEPALWRAGVALLLYVGLALVALAVDRRALLVSALVYVLAAMAQVFNHFGSLNLSFAFTALLIGSALLLLSAFWHRTRSALVRALPGDLRARLPVIDRDLVPMPL
;
A
#
# COMPACT_ATOMS: atom_id res chain seq x y z
N GLY A 1 -3.30 -25.85 -0.16
CA GLY A 1 -3.16 -26.85 -1.22
C GLY A 1 -4.29 -27.87 -1.21
N LEU A 2 -4.41 -28.64 -0.13
CA LEU A 2 -5.30 -29.82 -0.07
C LEU A 2 -6.81 -29.52 -0.10
N LEU A 3 -7.27 -28.47 0.60
CA LEU A 3 -8.69 -28.07 0.61
C LEU A 3 -9.20 -27.53 -0.75
N ILE A 4 -8.34 -26.82 -1.50
CA ILE A 4 -8.66 -26.25 -2.82
C ILE A 4 -8.75 -27.33 -3.92
N ALA A 5 -8.06 -28.45 -3.71
CA ALA A 5 -8.16 -29.63 -4.58
C ALA A 5 -9.44 -30.43 -4.32
N ALA A 6 -9.93 -30.44 -3.07
CA ALA A 6 -11.11 -31.21 -2.66
C ALA A 6 -12.44 -30.50 -3.00
N ILE A 7 -12.47 -29.17 -3.05
CA ILE A 7 -13.70 -28.39 -3.32
C ILE A 7 -13.43 -27.37 -4.43
N PRO A 8 -13.71 -27.70 -5.70
CA PRO A 8 -13.50 -26.78 -6.84
C PRO A 8 -14.26 -25.46 -6.67
N ALA A 9 -15.49 -25.51 -6.13
CA ALA A 9 -16.31 -24.33 -5.85
C ALA A 9 -15.70 -23.38 -4.80
N ALA A 10 -14.75 -23.86 -3.97
CA ALA A 10 -14.06 -22.98 -3.03
C ALA A 10 -13.11 -22.01 -3.75
N ARG A 11 -12.62 -22.34 -4.96
CA ARG A 11 -11.70 -21.50 -5.74
C ARG A 11 -12.28 -20.13 -6.05
N ASP A 12 -13.58 -20.08 -6.38
CA ASP A 12 -14.27 -18.84 -6.75
C ASP A 12 -14.40 -17.88 -5.55
N HIS A 13 -14.36 -18.42 -4.34
CA HIS A 13 -14.47 -17.64 -3.10
C HIS A 13 -13.12 -17.30 -2.45
N VAL A 14 -12.00 -17.90 -2.89
CA VAL A 14 -10.68 -17.65 -2.28
C VAL A 14 -10.30 -16.17 -2.41
N LEU A 15 -10.39 -15.58 -3.60
CA LEU A 15 -9.95 -14.19 -3.82
C LEU A 15 -10.79 -13.19 -3.01
N PRO A 16 -12.14 -13.23 -3.02
CA PRO A 16 -12.94 -12.38 -2.15
C PRO A 16 -12.65 -12.56 -0.67
N LEU A 17 -12.47 -13.81 -0.19
CA LEU A 17 -12.15 -14.07 1.20
C LEU A 17 -10.79 -13.51 1.60
N VAL A 18 -9.76 -13.69 0.75
CA VAL A 18 -8.43 -13.12 0.97
C VAL A 18 -8.48 -11.61 0.98
N PHE A 19 -9.25 -10.99 0.09
CA PHE A 19 -9.45 -9.54 0.05
C PHE A 19 -10.08 -9.01 1.35
N VAL A 20 -11.19 -9.62 1.78
CA VAL A 20 -11.87 -9.27 3.03
C VAL A 20 -10.94 -9.48 4.23
N ALA A 21 -10.22 -10.60 4.28
CA ALA A 21 -9.24 -10.86 5.33
C ALA A 21 -8.09 -9.84 5.31
N GLY A 22 -7.70 -9.36 4.13
CA GLY A 22 -6.74 -8.27 3.96
C GLY A 22 -7.25 -6.96 4.55
N LEU A 23 -8.51 -6.59 4.28
CA LEU A 23 -9.14 -5.40 4.86
C LEU A 23 -9.26 -5.49 6.38
N VAL A 24 -9.63 -6.66 6.91
CA VAL A 24 -9.69 -6.90 8.36
C VAL A 24 -8.30 -6.79 8.99
N THR A 25 -7.29 -7.45 8.39
CA THR A 25 -5.89 -7.36 8.84
C THR A 25 -5.41 -5.91 8.84
N PHE A 26 -5.74 -5.16 7.79
CA PHE A 26 -5.42 -3.74 7.68
C PHE A 26 -6.07 -2.90 8.77
N ALA A 27 -7.38 -3.09 9.02
CA ALA A 27 -8.11 -2.37 10.07
C ALA A 27 -7.55 -2.66 11.47
N VAL A 28 -7.18 -3.92 11.71
CA VAL A 28 -6.54 -4.34 12.97
C VAL A 28 -5.14 -3.73 13.12
N ALA A 29 -4.35 -3.69 12.04
CA ALA A 29 -3.04 -3.03 12.02
C ALA A 29 -3.16 -1.53 12.35
N MET A 30 -4.12 -0.85 11.73
CA MET A 30 -4.44 0.54 11.99
C MET A 30 -4.85 0.78 13.44
N ARG A 31 -5.69 -0.09 14.01
CA ARG A 31 -6.09 0.00 15.42
C ARG A 31 -4.89 -0.09 16.36
N TRP A 32 -3.94 -0.98 16.07
CA TRP A 32 -2.71 -1.10 16.86
C TRP A 32 -1.82 0.13 16.74
N ASP A 33 -1.69 0.71 15.54
CA ASP A 33 -0.96 1.97 15.34
C ASP A 33 -1.51 3.15 16.10
N MET A 34 -2.83 3.32 16.06
CA MET A 34 -3.50 4.41 16.76
C MET A 34 -3.47 4.21 18.29
N SER A 35 -3.25 2.99 18.77
CA SER A 35 -3.22 2.68 20.21
C SER A 35 -1.86 2.96 20.87
N ASP A 36 -0.79 3.17 20.10
CA ASP A 36 0.56 3.44 20.61
C ASP A 36 1.17 4.67 19.89
N ARG A 37 0.57 5.83 20.13
CA ARG A 37 0.92 7.09 19.44
C ARG A 37 2.28 7.63 19.86
N GLU A 38 2.73 7.30 21.07
CA GLU A 38 4.01 7.73 21.62
C GLU A 38 5.16 6.78 21.23
N ARG A 39 4.85 5.66 20.55
CA ARG A 39 5.79 4.62 20.09
C ARG A 39 6.64 4.04 21.23
N LEU A 40 6.02 3.77 22.37
CA LEU A 40 6.72 3.28 23.57
C LEU A 40 6.66 1.75 23.72
N THR A 41 5.84 1.03 22.94
CA THR A 41 5.63 -0.41 23.11
C THR A 41 5.96 -1.23 21.85
N ARG A 42 6.08 -2.58 22.01
CA ARG A 42 6.24 -3.53 20.89
C ARG A 42 5.04 -3.60 19.92
N ARG A 43 3.94 -2.89 20.19
CA ARG A 43 2.75 -2.87 19.32
C ARG A 43 3.07 -2.32 17.94
N SER A 44 4.08 -1.46 17.82
CA SER A 44 4.55 -0.92 16.54
C SER A 44 5.12 -2.01 15.61
N ASP A 45 5.77 -3.05 16.15
CA ASP A 45 6.35 -4.14 15.34
C ASP A 45 5.25 -5.06 14.82
N VAL A 46 4.27 -5.39 15.68
CA VAL A 46 3.10 -6.19 15.29
C VAL A 46 2.32 -5.47 14.19
N ALA A 47 2.04 -4.18 14.36
CA ALA A 47 1.37 -3.40 13.34
C ALA A 47 2.18 -3.30 12.04
N PHE A 48 3.51 -3.24 12.10
CA PHE A 48 4.36 -3.30 10.92
C PHE A 48 4.14 -4.59 10.13
N TRP A 49 4.22 -5.75 10.79
CA TRP A 49 4.04 -7.06 10.14
C TRP A 49 2.64 -7.22 9.56
N LEU A 50 1.61 -6.70 10.23
CA LEU A 50 0.24 -6.79 9.75
C LEU A 50 -0.01 -5.89 8.54
N HIS A 51 0.57 -4.68 8.51
CA HIS A 51 0.53 -3.85 7.30
C HIS A 51 1.27 -4.52 6.14
N LEU A 52 2.44 -5.13 6.41
CA LEU A 52 3.20 -5.86 5.41
C LEU A 52 2.38 -7.01 4.80
N ALA A 53 1.65 -7.77 5.62
CA ALA A 53 0.78 -8.87 5.19
C ALA A 53 -0.53 -8.40 4.55
N ALA A 54 -1.14 -7.32 5.04
CA ALA A 54 -2.41 -6.82 4.53
C ALA A 54 -2.29 -6.32 3.08
N ALA A 55 -1.20 -5.64 2.73
CA ALA A 55 -0.99 -5.11 1.39
C ALA A 55 -1.15 -6.17 0.27
N PRO A 56 -0.42 -7.31 0.25
CA PRO A 56 -0.60 -8.32 -0.79
C PRO A 56 -1.96 -9.00 -0.70
N MET A 57 -2.54 -9.17 0.49
CA MET A 57 -3.89 -9.72 0.64
C MET A 57 -4.97 -8.82 0.02
N ILE A 58 -4.74 -7.51 -0.07
CA ILE A 58 -5.64 -6.55 -0.72
C ILE A 58 -5.30 -6.46 -2.22
N VAL A 59 -4.03 -6.25 -2.54
CA VAL A 59 -3.57 -5.95 -3.91
C VAL A 59 -3.69 -7.16 -4.82
N HIS A 60 -3.31 -8.35 -4.36
CA HIS A 60 -3.30 -9.56 -5.20
C HIS A 60 -4.70 -9.94 -5.70
N PRO A 61 -5.75 -10.02 -4.86
CA PRO A 61 -7.11 -10.29 -5.34
C PRO A 61 -7.63 -9.24 -6.32
N VAL A 62 -7.37 -7.95 -6.07
CA VAL A 62 -7.76 -6.87 -6.98
C VAL A 62 -7.08 -7.07 -8.33
N PHE A 63 -5.77 -7.28 -8.34
CA PHE A 63 -5.00 -7.40 -9.58
C PHE A 63 -5.31 -8.70 -10.33
N SER A 64 -5.56 -9.79 -9.63
CA SER A 64 -6.02 -11.06 -10.21
C SER A 64 -7.40 -10.90 -10.85
N SER A 65 -8.34 -10.23 -10.16
CA SER A 65 -9.69 -9.98 -10.71
C SER A 65 -9.69 -9.08 -11.94
N LEU A 66 -8.70 -8.17 -12.04
CA LEU A 66 -8.49 -7.33 -13.21
C LEU A 66 -7.79 -8.05 -14.37
N GLY A 67 -7.33 -9.30 -14.18
CA GLY A 67 -6.54 -10.02 -15.17
C GLY A 67 -5.11 -9.50 -15.35
N LEU A 68 -4.64 -8.62 -14.44
CA LEU A 68 -3.27 -8.11 -14.45
C LEU A 68 -2.25 -9.18 -14.04
N ILE A 69 -2.72 -10.21 -13.32
CA ILE A 69 -1.96 -11.38 -12.92
C ILE A 69 -2.58 -12.59 -13.62
N GLY A 70 -1.79 -13.31 -14.43
CA GLY A 70 -2.25 -14.52 -15.12
C GLY A 70 -2.56 -14.38 -16.61
N GLY A 71 -2.10 -13.31 -17.27
CA GLY A 71 -2.12 -13.22 -18.74
C GLY A 71 -3.43 -12.71 -19.36
N GLY A 72 -4.22 -11.93 -18.63
CA GLY A 72 -5.34 -11.21 -19.24
C GLY A 72 -4.85 -10.19 -20.27
N GLU A 73 -5.71 -9.87 -21.24
CA GLU A 73 -5.39 -8.91 -22.30
C GLU A 73 -4.90 -7.56 -21.73
N PRO A 74 -3.82 -6.97 -22.26
CA PRO A 74 -3.36 -5.66 -21.81
C PRO A 74 -4.46 -4.61 -22.04
N ALA A 75 -4.88 -3.91 -20.97
CA ALA A 75 -5.81 -2.81 -21.11
C ALA A 75 -5.42 -1.64 -20.21
N LEU A 76 -5.35 -0.44 -20.80
CA LEU A 76 -4.91 0.78 -20.12
C LEU A 76 -5.72 1.10 -18.86
N TRP A 77 -7.03 0.89 -18.90
CA TRP A 77 -7.91 1.15 -17.75
C TRP A 77 -7.57 0.25 -16.55
N ARG A 78 -7.15 -1.00 -16.75
CA ARG A 78 -6.78 -1.95 -15.68
C ARG A 78 -5.55 -1.44 -14.94
N ALA A 79 -4.57 -0.96 -15.69
CA ALA A 79 -3.38 -0.36 -15.12
C ALA A 79 -3.65 0.99 -14.44
N GLY A 80 -4.61 1.77 -14.96
CA GLY A 80 -5.11 2.98 -14.28
C GLY A 80 -5.71 2.67 -12.90
N VAL A 81 -6.52 1.61 -12.80
CA VAL A 81 -7.07 1.14 -11.50
C VAL A 81 -5.95 0.67 -10.57
N ALA A 82 -4.97 -0.08 -11.08
CA ALA A 82 -3.80 -0.51 -10.31
C ALA A 82 -2.98 0.67 -9.76
N LEU A 83 -2.76 1.69 -10.58
CA LEU A 83 -2.07 2.92 -10.17
C LEU A 83 -2.87 3.67 -9.11
N LEU A 84 -4.18 3.82 -9.29
CA LEU A 84 -5.06 4.47 -8.32
C LEU A 84 -5.06 3.74 -6.97
N LEU A 85 -5.09 2.41 -6.98
CA LEU A 85 -4.96 1.59 -5.76
C LEU A 85 -3.63 1.86 -5.06
N TYR A 86 -2.51 1.87 -5.81
CA TYR A 86 -1.19 2.13 -5.26
C TYR A 86 -1.06 3.54 -4.68
N VAL A 87 -1.63 4.55 -5.34
CA VAL A 87 -1.72 5.92 -4.82
C VAL A 87 -2.56 5.97 -3.54
N GLY A 88 -3.69 5.27 -3.50
CA GLY A 88 -4.50 5.15 -2.28
C GLY A 88 -3.70 4.55 -1.11
N LEU A 89 -2.96 3.46 -1.35
CA LEU A 89 -2.05 2.89 -0.37
C LEU A 89 -0.95 3.86 0.04
N ALA A 90 -0.43 4.69 -0.87
CA ALA A 90 0.56 5.71 -0.57
C ALA A 90 0.04 6.80 0.37
N LEU A 91 -1.17 7.29 0.12
CA LEU A 91 -1.83 8.28 0.97
C LEU A 91 -2.05 7.73 2.38
N VAL A 92 -2.52 6.48 2.46
CA VAL A 92 -2.68 5.76 3.72
C VAL A 92 -1.34 5.60 4.44
N ALA A 93 -0.31 5.14 3.72
CA ALA A 93 1.04 4.97 4.25
C ALA A 93 1.61 6.28 4.83
N LEU A 94 1.41 7.41 4.14
CA LEU A 94 1.79 8.74 4.59
C LEU A 94 1.03 9.17 5.85
N ALA A 95 -0.29 9.00 5.87
CA ALA A 95 -1.13 9.38 7.02
C ALA A 95 -0.68 8.64 8.30
N VAL A 96 -0.42 7.35 8.17
CA VAL A 96 -0.04 6.44 9.27
C VAL A 96 1.45 6.50 9.61
N ASP A 97 2.26 7.20 8.80
CA ASP A 97 3.71 7.28 8.96
C ASP A 97 4.39 5.89 8.85
N ARG A 98 3.93 5.06 7.90
CA ARG A 98 4.45 3.70 7.67
C ARG A 98 4.76 3.38 6.21
N ARG A 99 6.06 3.24 5.91
CA ARG A 99 6.58 2.92 4.56
C ARG A 99 6.33 1.47 4.12
N ALA A 100 6.09 0.55 5.05
CA ALA A 100 5.96 -0.89 4.80
C ALA A 100 4.88 -1.22 3.77
N LEU A 101 3.77 -0.48 3.77
CA LEU A 101 2.66 -0.66 2.83
C LEU A 101 3.10 -0.45 1.37
N LEU A 102 3.87 0.61 1.13
CA LEU A 102 4.37 0.94 -0.21
C LEU A 102 5.34 -0.11 -0.73
N VAL A 103 6.28 -0.53 0.12
CA VAL A 103 7.29 -1.55 -0.24
C VAL A 103 6.61 -2.89 -0.57
N SER A 104 5.60 -3.28 0.20
CA SER A 104 4.88 -4.56 0.00
C SER A 104 4.08 -4.59 -1.31
N ALA A 105 3.49 -3.46 -1.71
CA ALA A 105 2.73 -3.34 -2.94
C ALA A 105 3.59 -3.04 -4.19
N LEU A 106 4.88 -2.77 -4.02
CA LEU A 106 5.76 -2.27 -5.08
C LEU A 106 5.85 -3.22 -6.29
N VAL A 107 6.01 -4.53 -6.03
CA VAL A 107 6.14 -5.53 -7.10
C VAL A 107 4.91 -5.55 -8.01
N TYR A 108 3.72 -5.33 -7.44
CA TYR A 108 2.46 -5.33 -8.16
C TYR A 108 2.35 -4.11 -9.08
N VAL A 109 2.63 -2.90 -8.57
CA VAL A 109 2.54 -1.69 -9.39
C VAL A 109 3.59 -1.67 -10.50
N LEU A 110 4.79 -2.21 -10.25
CA LEU A 110 5.83 -2.39 -11.27
C LEU A 110 5.33 -3.28 -12.41
N ALA A 111 4.70 -4.41 -12.09
CA ALA A 111 4.13 -5.31 -13.08
C ALA A 111 2.99 -4.64 -13.87
N ALA A 112 2.10 -3.89 -13.20
CA ALA A 112 1.00 -3.19 -13.87
C ALA A 112 1.50 -2.07 -14.80
N MET A 113 2.48 -1.29 -14.37
CA MET A 113 3.04 -0.21 -15.18
C MET A 113 3.86 -0.75 -16.35
N ALA A 114 4.58 -1.87 -16.17
CA ALA A 114 5.26 -2.53 -17.29
C ALA A 114 4.28 -2.87 -18.43
N GLN A 115 3.04 -3.26 -18.13
CA GLN A 115 2.01 -3.47 -19.15
C GLN A 115 1.60 -2.17 -19.87
N VAL A 116 1.52 -1.05 -19.16
CA VAL A 116 1.23 0.27 -19.78
C VAL A 116 2.33 0.67 -20.74
N PHE A 117 3.59 0.57 -20.32
CA PHE A 117 4.71 0.94 -21.18
C PHE A 117 4.86 -0.01 -22.37
N ASN A 118 4.56 -1.30 -22.21
CA ASN A 118 4.50 -2.25 -23.33
C ASN A 118 3.36 -1.96 -24.31
N HIS A 119 2.28 -1.32 -23.87
CA HIS A 119 1.20 -0.89 -24.76
C HIS A 119 1.63 0.29 -25.66
N PHE A 120 2.52 1.17 -25.19
CA PHE A 120 2.95 2.37 -25.91
C PHE A 120 4.35 2.29 -26.54
N GLY A 121 5.17 1.26 -26.25
CA GLY A 121 6.58 1.21 -26.68
C GLY A 121 7.18 -0.20 -26.87
N SER A 122 8.36 -0.24 -27.51
CA SER A 122 9.12 -1.47 -27.80
C SER A 122 9.61 -2.18 -26.53
N LEU A 123 9.49 -3.52 -26.53
CA LEU A 123 9.43 -4.43 -25.37
C LEU A 123 10.67 -4.48 -24.44
N ASN A 124 11.80 -3.85 -24.78
CA ASN A 124 13.05 -4.01 -24.02
C ASN A 124 13.44 -2.83 -23.11
N LEU A 125 12.98 -1.60 -23.39
CA LEU A 125 13.28 -0.43 -22.54
C LEU A 125 12.23 -0.21 -21.43
N SER A 126 11.03 -0.73 -21.61
CA SER A 126 9.85 -0.49 -20.78
C SER A 126 10.02 -0.90 -19.32
N PHE A 127 10.56 -2.09 -19.04
CA PHE A 127 10.66 -2.58 -17.66
C PHE A 127 11.71 -1.81 -16.84
N ALA A 128 12.91 -1.60 -17.40
CA ALA A 128 13.98 -0.87 -16.73
C ALA A 128 13.56 0.59 -16.45
N PHE A 129 12.94 1.26 -17.43
CA PHE A 129 12.40 2.61 -17.22
C PHE A 129 11.27 2.64 -16.19
N THR A 130 10.35 1.66 -16.20
CA THR A 130 9.27 1.57 -15.21
C THR A 130 9.84 1.40 -13.80
N ALA A 131 10.78 0.47 -13.64
CA ALA A 131 11.44 0.18 -12.37
C ALA A 131 12.22 1.40 -11.85
N LEU A 132 12.95 2.07 -12.74
CA LEU A 132 13.66 3.29 -12.41
C LEU A 132 12.67 4.41 -12.02
N LEU A 133 11.65 4.66 -12.82
CA LEU A 133 10.67 5.74 -12.58
C LEU A 133 9.92 5.54 -11.26
N ILE A 134 9.33 4.36 -11.05
CA ILE A 134 8.56 4.07 -9.83
C ILE A 134 9.49 3.97 -8.62
N GLY A 135 10.65 3.33 -8.77
CA GLY A 135 11.65 3.22 -7.72
C GLY A 135 12.16 4.59 -7.28
N SER A 136 12.53 5.45 -8.24
CA SER A 136 12.95 6.83 -7.96
C SER A 136 11.83 7.65 -7.33
N ALA A 137 10.58 7.53 -7.80
CA ALA A 137 9.45 8.20 -7.16
C ALA A 137 9.27 7.75 -5.71
N LEU A 138 9.41 6.45 -5.42
CA LEU A 138 9.33 5.91 -4.07
C LEU A 138 10.50 6.39 -3.19
N LEU A 139 11.71 6.47 -3.74
CA LEU A 139 12.91 6.98 -3.05
C LEU A 139 12.75 8.48 -2.74
N LEU A 140 12.30 9.29 -3.69
CA LEU A 140 12.00 10.70 -3.48
C LEU A 140 10.92 10.88 -2.42
N LEU A 141 9.83 10.12 -2.49
CA LEU A 141 8.78 10.15 -1.47
C LEU A 141 9.32 9.75 -0.09
N SER A 142 10.23 8.78 -0.03
CA SER A 142 10.89 8.35 1.21
C SER A 142 11.86 9.40 1.76
N ALA A 143 12.55 10.14 0.89
CA ALA A 143 13.45 11.23 1.28
C ALA A 143 12.66 12.43 1.82
N PHE A 144 11.58 12.82 1.13
CA PHE A 144 10.72 13.94 1.52
C PHE A 144 9.55 13.54 2.43
N TRP A 145 9.62 12.36 3.04
CA TRP A 145 8.52 11.72 3.74
C TRP A 145 7.85 12.62 4.78
N HIS A 146 8.65 13.21 5.69
CA HIS A 146 8.14 14.04 6.77
C HIS A 146 7.45 15.31 6.23
N ARG A 147 7.99 15.93 5.19
CA ARG A 147 7.42 17.11 4.53
C ARG A 147 6.09 16.79 3.85
N THR A 148 6.06 15.72 3.04
CA THR A 148 4.85 15.29 2.31
C THR A 148 3.74 14.86 3.29
N ARG A 149 4.11 14.14 4.35
CA ARG A 149 3.19 13.77 5.43
C ARG A 149 2.61 15.00 6.10
N SER A 150 3.44 15.96 6.51
CA SER A 150 2.98 17.17 7.18
C SER A 150 1.98 17.94 6.31
N ALA A 151 2.27 18.09 5.02
CA ALA A 151 1.34 18.70 4.07
C ALA A 151 0.01 17.93 3.95
N LEU A 152 0.06 16.60 3.80
CA LEU A 152 -1.12 15.76 3.69
C LEU A 152 -1.99 15.81 4.95
N VAL A 153 -1.39 15.65 6.13
CA VAL A 153 -2.13 15.60 7.40
C VAL A 153 -2.68 16.98 7.77
N ARG A 154 -2.01 18.08 7.39
CA ARG A 154 -2.56 19.45 7.56
C ARG A 154 -3.80 19.71 6.71
N ALA A 155 -3.96 19.01 5.58
CA ALA A 155 -5.14 19.08 4.74
C ALA A 155 -6.33 18.22 5.25
N LEU A 156 -6.12 17.35 6.24
CA LEU A 156 -7.18 16.51 6.81
C LEU A 156 -8.06 17.28 7.82
N PRO A 157 -9.36 16.94 7.94
CA PRO A 157 -10.24 17.49 8.98
C PRO A 157 -9.71 17.23 10.40
N GLY A 158 -10.04 18.12 11.34
CA GLY A 158 -9.53 18.10 12.71
C GLY A 158 -9.70 16.76 13.45
N ASP A 159 -10.84 16.09 13.25
CA ASP A 159 -11.14 14.80 13.91
C ASP A 159 -10.25 13.64 13.46
N LEU A 160 -9.83 13.62 12.19
CA LEU A 160 -8.88 12.65 11.67
C LEU A 160 -7.45 13.00 12.11
N ARG A 161 -7.08 14.28 12.08
CA ARG A 161 -5.78 14.76 12.55
C ARG A 161 -5.56 14.41 14.03
N ALA A 162 -6.60 14.52 14.84
CA ALA A 162 -6.58 14.16 16.27
C ALA A 162 -6.47 12.66 16.53
N ARG A 163 -6.55 11.77 15.52
CA ARG A 163 -6.36 10.31 15.65
C ARG A 163 -5.03 9.80 15.08
N LEU A 164 -4.32 10.61 14.30
CA LEU A 164 -3.06 10.25 13.65
C LEU A 164 -1.82 10.53 14.55
N PRO A 165 -0.68 9.84 14.36
CA PRO A 165 0.54 10.09 15.14
C PRO A 165 0.97 11.57 15.11
N VAL A 166 1.55 12.06 16.21
CA VAL A 166 1.90 13.49 16.37
C VAL A 166 2.88 13.94 15.27
N ILE A 167 2.67 15.13 14.69
CA ILE A 167 3.51 15.66 13.61
C ILE A 167 4.78 16.33 14.16
N ASP A 168 4.67 17.02 15.29
CA ASP A 168 5.76 17.81 15.89
C ASP A 168 5.97 17.40 17.36
N ARG A 169 7.19 16.95 17.70
CA ARG A 169 7.65 16.82 19.10
C ARG A 169 8.41 18.06 19.60
N ASP A 170 8.58 19.09 18.76
CA ASP A 170 9.62 20.11 18.94
C ASP A 170 9.18 21.38 19.69
N LEU A 171 8.02 21.40 20.34
CA LEU A 171 7.56 22.57 21.10
C LEU A 171 7.09 22.18 22.52
N VAL A 172 7.99 21.61 23.31
CA VAL A 172 7.90 21.74 24.77
C VAL A 172 8.91 22.82 25.16
N PRO A 173 8.49 24.06 25.46
CA PRO A 173 9.39 25.02 26.07
C PRO A 173 9.85 24.44 27.41
N MET A 174 11.16 24.33 27.60
CA MET A 174 11.74 24.02 28.91
C MET A 174 11.27 25.10 29.90
N PRO A 175 10.72 24.75 31.07
CA PRO A 175 10.53 25.75 32.12
C PRO A 175 11.91 26.32 32.49
N LEU A 176 12.01 27.66 32.43
CA LEU A 176 13.19 28.44 32.83
C LEU A 176 13.48 28.28 34.32
#